data_AF-A0A2A2VKX0-F1
#
_entry.id   AF-A0A2A2VKX0-F1
#
_cell.length_a   1.000
_cell.length_b   1.000
_cell.length_c   1.000
_cell.angle_alpha   90.00
_cell.angle_beta   90.00
_cell.angle_gamma   90.00
#
_symmetry.space_group_name_H-M   'P 1'
#
loop_
_entity.id
_entity.type
_entity.pdbx_description
1 polymer ?
#
loop_
_entity_poly.entity_id
_entity_poly.type
_entity_poly.pdbx_seq_one_letter_code
_entity_poly.pdbx_strand_id
1 'polypeptide(L)' 'MNDPTAEAARLMKVAEAIVYEMDRQGVADAVADLGFNVMELAKVAIRAAEGDVIPFRKPQP' A
#
# COMPACT_ATOMS: atom_id res chain seq x y z
N MET A 1 -16.84 -13.26 -7.59
CA MET A 1 -16.73 -12.66 -8.93
C MET A 1 -16.09 -11.30 -8.71
N ASN A 2 -14.80 -11.16 -9.03
CA ASN A 2 -14.12 -9.87 -8.87
C ASN A 2 -14.64 -8.94 -9.96
N ASP A 3 -15.18 -7.80 -9.54
CA ASP A 3 -15.50 -6.69 -10.42
C ASP A 3 -14.22 -5.85 -10.59
N PRO A 4 -13.61 -5.82 -11.78
CA PRO A 4 -12.38 -5.05 -12.02
C PRO A 4 -12.53 -3.55 -11.71
N THR A 5 -13.75 -3.01 -11.86
CA THR A 5 -14.03 -1.61 -11.52
C THR A 5 -14.01 -1.40 -10.01
N ALA A 6 -14.60 -2.33 -9.24
CA ALA A 6 -14.56 -2.28 -7.78
C ALA A 6 -13.12 -2.44 -7.24
N GLU A 7 -12.33 -3.32 -7.85
CA GLU A 7 -10.92 -3.53 -7.50
C GLU A 7 -10.08 -2.28 -7.75
N ALA A 8 -10.21 -1.66 -8.93
CA ALA A 8 -9.55 -0.40 -9.25
C ALA A 8 -9.96 0.72 -8.29
N ALA A 9 -11.26 0.86 -7.99
CA ALA A 9 -11.76 1.87 -7.07
C ALA A 9 -11.19 1.70 -5.64
N ARG A 10 -11.08 0.47 -5.16
CA ARG A 10 -10.46 0.18 -3.87
C ARG A 10 -8.98 0.52 -3.87
N LEU A 11 -8.25 0.15 -4.92
CA LEU A 11 -6.84 0.47 -5.06
C LEU A 11 -6.59 1.98 -5.01
N MET A 12 -7.39 2.76 -5.75
CA MET A 12 -7.28 4.23 -5.75
C MET A 12 -7.53 4.84 -4.37
N LYS A 13 -8.57 4.41 -3.66
CA LYS A 13 -8.86 4.91 -2.31
C LYS A 13 -7.72 4.65 -1.32
N VAL A 14 -7.09 3.47 -1.41
CA VAL A 14 -5.95 3.13 -0.55
C VAL A 14 -4.72 3.97 -0.92
N ALA A 15 -4.46 4.15 -2.22
CA ALA A 15 -3.37 5.01 -2.69
C ALA A 15 -3.54 6.47 -2.21
N GLU A 16 -4.76 7.02 -2.31
CA GLU A 16 -5.08 8.37 -1.80
C GLU A 16 -4.85 8.49 -0.30
N ALA A 17 -5.29 7.50 0.49
CA ALA A 17 -5.09 7.50 1.93
C ALA A 17 -3.60 7.45 2.32
N ILE A 18 -2.80 6.67 1.58
CA ILE A 18 -1.34 6.61 1.76
C ILE A 18 -0.70 7.96 1.47
N VAL A 19 -1.03 8.57 0.32
CA VAL A 19 -0.48 9.88 -0.06
C VAL A 19 -0.85 10.96 0.95
N TYR A 20 -2.12 10.99 1.37
CA TYR A 20 -2.60 11.91 2.40
C TYR A 20 -1.81 11.77 3.70
N GLU A 21 -1.54 10.53 4.13
CA GLU A 21 -0.78 10.27 5.35
C GLU A 21 0.70 10.65 5.20
N MET A 22 1.30 10.42 4.04
CA MET A 22 2.68 10.87 3.74
C MET A 22 2.80 12.39 3.77
N ASP A 23 1.82 13.11 3.22
CA ASP A 23 1.76 14.58 3.28
C ASP A 23 1.57 15.06 4.73
N ARG A 24 0.63 14.45 5.46
CA ARG A 24 0.37 14.75 6.88
C ARG A 24 1.61 14.56 7.76
N GLN A 25 2.46 13.58 7.44
CA GLN A 25 3.72 13.33 8.14
C GLN A 25 4.91 14.15 7.60
N GLY A 26 4.72 14.92 6.52
CA GLY A 26 5.77 15.74 5.91
C GLY A 26 6.84 14.95 5.17
N VAL A 27 6.52 13.74 4.71
CA VAL A 27 7.47 12.85 4.00
C VAL A 27 7.17 12.68 2.52
N ALA A 28 6.06 13.23 2.02
CA ALA A 28 5.59 13.05 0.64
C ALA A 28 6.65 13.39 -0.42
N ASP A 29 7.28 14.57 -0.32
CA ASP A 29 8.31 14.99 -1.27
C ASP A 29 9.54 14.08 -1.22
N ALA A 30 10.00 13.74 -0.02
CA ALA A 30 11.17 12.88 0.18
C ALA A 30 10.97 11.47 -0.41
N VAL A 31 9.77 10.88 -0.26
CA VAL A 31 9.49 9.57 -0.86
C VAL A 31 9.27 9.66 -2.37
N ALA A 32 8.72 10.76 -2.87
CA ALA A 32 8.59 10.99 -4.31
C ALA A 32 9.96 11.09 -5.00
N ASP A 33 10.91 11.82 -4.41
CA ASP A 33 12.29 11.95 -4.91
C ASP A 33 13.04 10.61 -4.97
N LEU A 34 12.70 9.68 -4.08
CA LEU A 34 13.23 8.31 -4.07
C LEU A 34 12.57 7.39 -5.11
N GLY A 35 11.63 7.90 -5.91
CA GLY A 35 10.90 7.13 -6.92
C GLY A 35 9.92 6.12 -6.31
N PHE A 36 9.40 6.40 -5.11
CA PHE A 36 8.52 5.48 -4.40
C PHE A 36 7.22 5.22 -5.17
N ASN A 37 6.90 3.94 -5.38
CA ASN A 37 5.69 3.55 -6.11
C ASN A 37 4.51 3.31 -5.14
N VAL A 38 3.71 4.35 -4.94
CA VAL A 38 2.49 4.32 -4.10
C VAL A 38 1.50 3.24 -4.53
N MET A 39 1.37 2.97 -5.83
CA MET A 39 0.42 1.96 -6.34
C MET A 39 0.83 0.55 -5.91
N GLU A 40 2.13 0.25 -5.93
CA GLU A 40 2.62 -1.03 -5.43
C GLU A 40 2.47 -1.17 -3.91
N LEU A 41 2.71 -0.08 -3.15
CA LEU A 41 2.44 -0.08 -1.72
C LEU A 41 0.96 -0.32 -1.41
N ALA A 42 0.05 0.31 -2.15
CA ALA A 42 -1.39 0.14 -1.96
C ALA A 42 -1.82 -1.32 -2.21
N LYS A 43 -1.27 -1.99 -3.24
CA LYS A 43 -1.49 -3.43 -3.48
C LYS A 43 -0.98 -4.29 -2.31
N VAL A 44 0.19 -3.98 -1.77
CA VAL A 44 0.74 -4.69 -0.59
C VAL A 44 -0.16 -4.48 0.63
N ALA A 45 -0.61 -3.25 0.89
CA ALA A 45 -1.49 -2.94 2.01
C ALA A 45 -2.84 -3.67 1.91
N ILE A 46 -3.42 -3.75 0.71
CA ILE A 46 -4.63 -4.51 0.44
C ILE A 46 -4.45 -5.99 0.75
N ARG A 47 -3.40 -6.62 0.22
CA ARG A 47 -3.09 -8.03 0.49
C ARG A 47 -2.88 -8.29 1.98
N ALA A 48 -2.15 -7.39 2.64
CA ALA A 48 -1.91 -7.50 4.07
C ALA A 48 -3.22 -7.43 4.88
N ALA A 49 -4.13 -6.53 4.52
CA ALA A 49 -5.45 -6.43 5.15
C ALA A 49 -6.33 -7.67 4.87
N GLU A 50 -6.09 -8.37 3.77
CA GLU A 50 -6.74 -9.65 3.42
C GLU A 50 -6.08 -10.86 4.09
N GLY A 51 -5.00 -10.66 4.85
CA GLY A 51 -4.26 -11.73 5.48
C GLY A 51 -3.29 -12.47 4.54
N ASP A 52 -3.13 -12.00 3.30
CA ASP A 52 -2.11 -12.47 2.36
C ASP A 52 -0.76 -11.83 2.71
N VAL A 53 -0.17 -12.30 3.82
CA VAL A 53 1.15 -11.89 4.30
C VAL A 53 2.07 -13.10 4.37
N ILE A 54 3.30 -12.96 3.87
CA ILE A 54 4.36 -13.93 4.15
C ILE A 54 4.80 -13.69 5.61
N PRO A 55 4.70 -14.68 6.50
CA PRO A 55 5.22 -14.54 7.85
C PRO A 55 6.74 -14.34 7.76
N PHE A 56 7.27 -13.29 8.39
CA PHE A 56 8.71 -13.23 8.63
C PHE A 56 9.10 -14.51 9.37
N ARG A 57 10.03 -15.29 8.80
CA ARG A 57 10.56 -16.48 9.46
C ARG A 57 11.00 -16.06 10.86
N LYS A 58 10.36 -16.63 11.89
CA LYS A 58 10.91 -16.55 13.24
C LYS A 58 12.35 -17.08 13.16
N PRO A 59 13.33 -16.46 13.84
CA PRO A 59 14.63 -17.09 14.03
C PRO A 59 14.37 -18.52 14.53
N GLN A 60 14.97 -19.53 13.89
CA GLN A 60 14.91 -20.88 14.44
C GLN A 60 15.57 -20.86 15.83
N PRO A 61 15.00 -21.55 16.83
CA PRO A 61 15.53 -21.58 18.19
C PRO A 61 16.94 -22.17 18.24
#